data_AF-A0A919WSQ3-F1
#
_entry.id   AF-A0A919WSQ3-F1
#
_cell.length_a   1.000
_cell.length_b   1.000
_cell.length_c   1.000
_cell.angle_alpha   90.00
_cell.angle_beta   90.00
_cell.angle_gamma   90.00
#
_symmetry.space_group_name_H-M   'P 1'
#
loop_
_entity.id
_entity.type
_entity.pdbx_description
1 polymer ?
#
loop_
_entity_poly.entity_id
_entity_poly.type
_entity_poly.pdbx_seq_one_letter_code
_entity_poly.pdbx_strand_id
1 'polypeptide(L)'
;METLQQDLMNKPVKKIFFHFLFPAVFGMLLMSVHMLLYGIFVGHGVGEIGLAGGNLASPIFTAILAISLWIGIGGATYFSTAVGEGAIEKALSSLII
;
A
#
# COMPACT_ATOMS: atom_id res chain seq x y z
N MET A 1 -11.05 12.60 11.89
CA MET A 1 -10.82 12.76 10.44
C MET A 1 -10.88 14.22 10.02
N GLU A 2 -11.76 15.04 10.61
CA GLU A 2 -11.86 16.49 10.33
C GLU A 2 -10.56 17.28 10.54
N THR A 3 -9.78 16.95 11.58
CA THR A 3 -8.50 17.64 11.86
C THR A 3 -7.42 17.39 10.80
N LEU A 4 -7.36 16.17 10.24
CA LEU A 4 -6.40 15.80 9.20
C LEU A 4 -6.74 16.48 7.87
N GLN A 5 -8.03 16.53 7.53
CA GLN A 5 -8.52 17.17 6.31
C GLN A 5 -8.32 18.69 6.38
N GLN A 6 -8.56 19.30 7.54
CA GLN A 6 -8.33 20.72 7.78
C GLN A 6 -6.83 21.09 7.74
N ASP A 7 -5.95 20.19 8.21
CA ASP A 7 -4.49 20.35 8.11
C ASP A 7 -3.97 20.21 6.67
N LEU A 8 -4.54 19.28 5.88
CA LEU A 8 -4.20 19.08 4.47
C LEU A 8 -4.60 20.28 3.60
N MET A 9 -5.72 20.94 3.91
CA MET A 9 -6.20 22.09 3.14
C MET A 9 -5.53 23.43 3.53
N ASN A 10 -5.07 23.59 4.77
CA ASN A 10 -4.55 24.88 5.27
C ASN A 10 -3.02 24.99 5.32
N LYS A 11 -2.26 23.87 5.24
CA LYS A 11 -0.79 23.90 5.31
C LYS A 11 -0.16 23.94 3.90
N PRO A 12 1.04 24.55 3.74
CA PRO A 12 1.71 24.59 2.45
C PRO A 12 2.04 23.17 1.96
N VAL A 13 1.73 22.91 0.69
CA VAL A 13 1.88 21.60 0.03
C VAL A 13 3.26 20.99 0.27
N LYS A 14 4.33 21.80 0.23
CA LYS A 14 5.71 21.32 0.49
C LYS A 14 5.87 20.69 1.88
N LYS A 15 5.27 21.28 2.93
CA LYS A 15 5.40 20.78 4.31
C LYS A 15 4.64 19.47 4.49
N ILE A 16 3.44 19.37 3.93
CA ILE A 16 2.63 18.16 3.93
C ILE A 16 3.33 17.04 3.15
N PHE A 17 3.83 17.36 1.95
CA PHE A 17 4.52 16.41 1.10
C PHE A 17 5.69 15.75 1.84
N PHE A 18 6.59 16.53 2.44
CA PHE A 18 7.70 15.95 3.20
C PHE A 18 7.23 15.20 4.45
N HIS A 19 6.17 15.68 5.13
CA HIS A 19 5.62 15.00 6.31
C HIS A 19 5.10 13.59 6.00
N PHE A 20 4.49 13.37 4.83
CA PHE A 20 4.03 12.04 4.40
C PHE A 20 5.11 11.24 3.64
N LEU A 21 6.00 11.92 2.92
CA LEU A 21 7.06 11.27 2.14
C LEU A 21 8.05 10.52 3.03
N PHE A 22 8.54 11.14 4.10
CA PHE A 22 9.55 10.51 4.95
C PHE A 22 9.05 9.18 5.58
N PRO A 23 7.86 9.12 6.21
CA PRO A 23 7.29 7.87 6.69
C PRO A 23 7.06 6.85 5.59
N ALA A 24 6.57 7.27 4.41
CA ALA A 24 6.30 6.35 3.30
C ALA A 24 7.60 5.72 2.77
N VAL A 25 8.62 6.53 2.51
CA VAL A 25 9.94 6.05 2.05
C VAL A 25 10.59 5.15 3.10
N PHE A 26 10.53 5.53 4.38
CA PHE A 26 11.05 4.69 5.45
C PHE A 26 10.32 3.33 5.53
N GLY A 27 9.00 3.33 5.38
CA GLY A 27 8.21 2.09 5.31
C GLY A 27 8.60 1.21 4.12
N MET A 28 8.82 1.81 2.95
CA MET A 28 9.32 1.07 1.78
C MET A 28 10.71 0.48 2.01
N LEU A 29 11.62 1.24 2.65
CA LEU A 29 12.96 0.76 2.99
C LEU A 29 12.92 -0.45 3.94
N LEU A 30 12.09 -0.37 5.00
CA LEU A 30 11.90 -1.49 5.92
C LEU A 30 11.34 -2.72 5.18
N MET A 31 10.43 -2.52 4.23
CA MET A 31 9.89 -3.62 3.44
C MET A 31 10.96 -4.27 2.55
N SER A 32 11.87 -3.49 1.97
CA SER A 32 13.01 -4.04 1.24
C SER A 32 13.95 -4.85 2.15
N VAL A 33 14.24 -4.36 3.36
CA VAL A 33 15.02 -5.11 4.35
C VAL A 33 14.32 -6.41 4.72
N HIS A 34 13.00 -6.38 4.92
CA HIS A 34 12.21 -7.57 5.20
C HIS A 34 12.30 -8.63 4.08
N MET A 35 12.26 -8.22 2.80
CA MET A 35 12.45 -9.16 1.68
C MET A 35 13.85 -9.79 1.69
N LEU A 36 14.89 -9.02 2.00
CA LEU A 36 16.26 -9.55 2.11
C LEU A 36 16.38 -10.55 3.27
N LEU A 37 15.83 -10.21 4.43
CA LEU A 37 15.83 -11.10 5.58
C LEU A 37 15.08 -12.40 5.25
N TYR A 38 13.89 -12.32 4.67
CA TYR A 38 13.14 -13.50 4.25
C TYR A 38 13.98 -14.43 3.35
N GLY A 39 14.63 -13.87 2.32
CA GLY A 39 15.50 -14.66 1.42
C GLY A 39 16.68 -15.31 2.15
N ILE A 40 17.35 -14.59 3.06
CA ILE A 40 18.48 -15.11 3.83
C ILE A 40 18.03 -16.20 4.82
N PHE A 41 16.94 -15.97 5.56
CA PHE A 41 16.41 -16.92 6.54
C PHE A 41 15.86 -18.19 5.89
N VAL A 42 15.12 -18.06 4.78
CA VAL A 42 14.63 -19.25 4.04
C VAL A 42 15.79 -19.98 3.38
N GLY A 43 16.74 -19.24 2.79
CA GLY A 43 17.91 -19.82 2.14
C GLY A 43 18.85 -20.56 3.08
N HIS A 44 19.14 -20.01 4.27
CA HIS A 44 19.99 -20.70 5.26
C HIS A 44 19.23 -21.67 6.17
N GLY A 45 17.97 -21.39 6.48
CA GLY A 45 17.19 -22.18 7.43
C GLY A 45 16.51 -23.40 6.81
N VAL A 46 15.91 -23.26 5.63
CA VAL A 46 15.19 -24.34 4.92
C VAL A 46 16.02 -24.90 3.77
N GLY A 47 17.00 -24.14 3.28
CA GLY A 47 17.86 -24.54 2.17
C GLY A 47 17.18 -24.40 0.81
N GLU A 48 17.79 -25.01 -0.21
CA GLU A 48 17.38 -24.91 -1.61
C GLU A 48 15.92 -25.37 -1.84
N ILE A 49 15.48 -26.40 -1.13
CA ILE A 49 14.12 -26.95 -1.24
C ILE A 49 13.07 -25.91 -0.78
N GLY A 50 13.38 -25.14 0.28
CA GLY A 50 12.50 -24.08 0.76
C GLY A 50 12.39 -22.91 -0.20
N LEU A 51 13.51 -22.49 -0.79
CA LEU A 51 13.55 -21.46 -1.84
C LEU A 51 12.76 -21.89 -3.09
N ALA A 52 12.96 -23.14 -3.54
CA ALA A 52 12.24 -23.69 -4.68
C ALA A 52 10.72 -23.79 -4.42
N GLY A 53 10.32 -24.23 -3.21
CA GLY A 53 8.92 -24.27 -2.79
C GLY A 53 8.27 -22.88 -2.75
N GLY A 54 8.98 -21.88 -2.23
CA GLY A 54 8.51 -20.48 -2.21
C GLY A 54 8.31 -19.91 -3.60
N ASN A 55 9.24 -20.16 -4.52
CA ASN A 55 9.11 -19.73 -5.92
C ASN A 55 7.97 -20.45 -6.65
N LEU A 56 7.69 -21.71 -6.32
CA LEU A 56 6.56 -22.45 -6.88
C LEU A 56 5.21 -21.90 -6.39
N ALA A 57 5.13 -21.43 -5.15
CA ALA A 57 3.93 -20.82 -4.57
C ALA A 57 3.73 -19.34 -4.98
N SER A 58 4.81 -18.66 -5.37
CA SER A 58 4.81 -17.22 -5.68
C SER A 58 3.78 -16.77 -6.74
N PRO A 59 3.46 -17.53 -7.81
CA PRO A 59 2.43 -17.15 -8.77
C PRO A 59 1.03 -17.01 -8.15
N ILE A 60 0.67 -17.90 -7.22
CA ILE A 60 -0.63 -17.87 -6.55
C ILE A 60 -0.71 -16.66 -5.61
N PHE A 61 0.35 -16.41 -4.84
CA PHE A 61 0.44 -15.23 -3.98
C PHE A 61 0.36 -13.93 -4.79
N THR A 62 1.05 -13.87 -5.93
CA THR A 62 1.04 -12.70 -6.81
C THR A 62 -0.35 -12.44 -7.39
N ALA A 63 -1.09 -13.48 -7.78
CA ALA A 63 -2.46 -13.33 -8.28
C ALA A 63 -3.40 -12.76 -7.20
N ILE A 64 -3.31 -13.27 -5.97
CA ILE A 64 -4.11 -12.77 -4.84
C ILE A 64 -3.76 -11.30 -4.56
N LEU A 65 -2.46 -10.98 -4.43
CA LEU A 65 -1.99 -9.61 -4.19
C LEU A 65 -2.42 -8.65 -5.31
N ALA A 66 -2.37 -9.08 -6.57
CA ALA A 66 -2.79 -8.28 -7.70
C ALA A 66 -4.28 -7.89 -7.59
N ILE A 67 -5.15 -8.85 -7.25
CA ILE A 67 -6.58 -8.59 -7.06
C ILE A 67 -6.81 -7.68 -5.85
N SER A 68 -6.13 -7.94 -4.73
CA SER A 68 -6.23 -7.11 -3.53
C SER A 68 -5.80 -5.67 -3.78
N LEU A 69 -4.69 -5.46 -4.51
CA LEU A 69 -4.21 -4.13 -4.86
C LEU A 69 -5.13 -3.45 -5.87
N TRP A 70 -5.68 -4.18 -6.84
CA TRP A 70 -6.60 -3.63 -7.81
C TRP A 70 -7.86 -3.08 -7.14
N ILE A 71 -8.46 -3.84 -6.21
CA ILE A 71 -9.63 -3.39 -5.45
C ILE A 71 -9.27 -2.28 -4.48
N GLY A 72 -8.19 -2.44 -3.71
CA GLY A 72 -7.79 -1.49 -2.69
C GLY A 72 -7.39 -0.12 -3.25
N ILE A 73 -6.46 -0.10 -4.21
CA ILE A 73 -5.99 1.14 -4.84
C ILE A 73 -7.04 1.69 -5.80
N GLY A 74 -7.72 0.83 -6.57
CA GLY A 74 -8.77 1.25 -7.50
C GLY A 74 -9.94 1.93 -6.77
N GLY A 75 -10.43 1.33 -5.69
CA GLY A 75 -11.46 1.91 -4.84
C GLY A 75 -11.01 3.20 -4.16
N ALA A 76 -9.81 3.23 -3.59
CA ALA A 76 -9.25 4.44 -2.97
C ALA A 76 -9.07 5.60 -3.98
N THR A 77 -8.68 5.28 -5.21
CA THR A 77 -8.53 6.28 -6.29
C THR A 77 -9.89 6.83 -6.71
N TYR A 78 -10.90 5.97 -6.88
CA TYR A 78 -12.27 6.39 -7.18
C TYR A 78 -12.85 7.28 -6.07
N PHE A 79 -12.68 6.86 -4.82
CA PHE A 79 -13.09 7.62 -3.64
C PHE A 79 -12.39 8.99 -3.58
N SER A 80 -11.06 9.03 -3.76
CA SER A 80 -10.30 10.27 -3.73
C SER A 80 -10.74 11.27 -4.82
N THR A 81 -11.08 10.79 -6.01
CA THR A 81 -11.59 11.63 -7.10
C THR A 81 -12.98 12.18 -6.76
N ALA A 82 -13.90 11.33 -6.29
CA ALA A 82 -15.26 11.76 -5.92
C ALA A 82 -15.28 12.77 -4.75
N VAL A 83 -14.38 12.59 -3.76
CA VAL A 83 -14.18 13.57 -2.69
C VAL A 83 -13.63 14.89 -3.23
N GLY A 84 -12.67 14.84 -4.18
CA GLY A 84 -12.12 16.02 -4.84
C GLY A 84 -13.15 16.81 -5.67
N GLU A 85 -14.16 16.13 -6.22
CA GLU A 85 -15.27 16.74 -6.97
C GLU A 85 -16.39 17.30 -6.06
N GLY A 86 -16.31 17.11 -4.74
CA GLY A 86 -17.35 17.53 -3.79
C GLY A 86 -18.58 16.61 -3.73
N ALA A 87 -18.56 15.49 -4.46
CA ALA A 87 -19.65 14.51 -4.52
C ALA A 87 -19.51 13.43 -3.40
N ILE A 88 -19.55 13.87 -2.14
CA ILE A 88 -19.34 13.02 -0.95
C ILE A 88 -20.32 11.82 -0.90
N GLU A 89 -21.56 12.02 -1.35
CA GLU A 89 -22.59 10.97 -1.39
C GLU A 89 -22.22 9.82 -2.36
N LYS A 90 -21.57 10.16 -3.48
CA LYS A 90 -21.07 9.21 -4.48
C LYS A 90 -19.77 8.52 -4.04
N ALA A 91 -18.97 9.22 -3.24
CA ALA A 91 -17.79 8.64 -2.60
C ALA A 91 -18.19 7.59 -1.55
N LEU A 92 -19.22 7.86 -0.74
CA LEU A 92 -19.73 6.93 0.28
C LEU A 92 -20.40 5.69 -0.33
N SER A 93 -21.12 5.82 -1.44
CA SER A 93 -21.70 4.65 -2.12
C SER A 93 -20.64 3.75 -2.78
N SER A 94 -19.48 4.30 -3.15
CA SER A 94 -18.35 3.52 -3.70
C SER A 94 -17.62 2.64 -2.68
N LEU A 95 -17.86 2.87 -1.38
CA LEU A 95 -17.36 2.06 -0.27
C LEU A 95 -18.21 0.79 0.00
N ILE A 96 -19.34 0.60 -0.72
CA ILE A 96 -20.27 -0.53 -0.56
C ILE A 96 -20.01 -1.64 -1.61
N ILE A 97 -18.80 -1.72 -2.16
CA ILE A 97 -18.31 -2.93 -2.84
C ILE A 97 -17.69 -3.86 -1.80
#